data_AF-A0A931Q2K3-F1
#
_entry.id   AF-A0A931Q2K3-F1
#
_cell.length_a   1.000
_cell.length_b   1.000
_cell.length_c   1.000
_cell.angle_alpha   90.00
_cell.angle_beta   90.00
_cell.angle_gamma   90.00
#
_symmetry.space_group_name_H-M   'P 1'
#
loop_
_entity.id
_entity.type
_entity.pdbx_description
1 polymer ?
#
loop_
_entity_poly.entity_id
_entity_poly.type
_entity_poly.pdbx_seq_one_letter_code
_entity_poly.pdbx_strand_id
1 'polypeptide(L)'
;MRKIISVILMALTFVCLFAPFVFAEEAKVAASGDSSVKAMAALAAGLAIGIAALGTGIGQGIGLSKACEGAARNPGAAGKIQLLLIIGLAMIESLAIYALLVALGILINQKLFF
;
A
#
# COMPACT_ATOMS: atom_id res chain seq x y z
N MET A 1 -16.36 28.84 3.49
CA MET A 1 -17.43 28.22 2.67
C MET A 1 -16.88 27.55 1.39
N ARG A 2 -16.13 28.25 0.52
CA ARG A 2 -15.56 27.64 -0.72
C ARG A 2 -14.65 26.41 -0.50
N LYS A 3 -13.79 26.42 0.51
CA LYS A 3 -12.89 25.30 0.83
C LYS A 3 -13.66 24.06 1.34
N ILE A 4 -14.73 24.27 2.10
CA ILE A 4 -15.57 23.20 2.64
C ILE A 4 -16.36 22.54 1.50
N ILE A 5 -16.91 23.33 0.58
CA ILE A 5 -17.61 22.82 -0.62
C ILE A 5 -16.65 22.02 -1.51
N SER A 6 -15.41 22.48 -1.70
CA SER A 6 -14.40 21.76 -2.50
C SER A 6 -13.98 20.43 -1.86
N VAL A 7 -13.88 20.37 -0.53
CA VAL A 7 -13.55 19.14 0.20
C VAL A 7 -14.69 18.13 0.15
N ILE A 8 -15.94 18.59 0.28
CA ILE A 8 -17.13 17.73 0.14
C ILE A 8 -17.25 17.20 -1.29
N LEU A 9 -17.01 18.03 -2.31
CA LEU A 9 -17.07 17.61 -3.71
C LEU A 9 -15.97 16.59 -4.04
N MET A 10 -14.76 16.78 -3.52
CA MET A 10 -13.65 15.85 -3.71
C MET A 10 -13.89 14.50 -2.99
N ALA A 11 -14.45 14.54 -1.78
CA ALA A 11 -14.89 13.34 -1.05
C ALA A 11 -16.01 12.60 -1.78
N LEU A 12 -17.00 13.32 -2.31
CA LEU A 12 -18.11 12.74 -3.08
C LEU A 12 -17.62 12.09 -4.38
N THR A 13 -16.66 12.73 -5.07
CA THR A 13 -16.05 12.18 -6.29
C THR A 13 -15.25 10.92 -5.97
N PHE A 14 -14.53 10.90 -4.85
CA PHE A 14 -13.82 9.72 -4.37
C PHE A 14 -14.79 8.57 -4.04
N VAL A 15 -15.91 8.86 -3.38
CA VAL A 15 -16.97 7.87 -3.10
C VAL A 15 -17.60 7.32 -4.38
N CYS A 16 -17.89 8.16 -5.37
CA CYS A 16 -18.46 7.72 -6.65
C CYS A 16 -17.49 6.87 -7.49
N LEU A 17 -16.18 7.13 -7.39
CA LEU A 17 -15.15 6.34 -8.08
C LEU A 17 -14.86 5.01 -7.38
N PHE A 18 -15.08 4.91 -6.06
CA PHE A 18 -14.96 3.67 -5.29
C PHE A 18 -16.27 2.87 -5.18
N ALA A 19 -17.43 3.46 -5.48
CA ALA A 19 -18.72 2.77 -5.55
C ALA A 19 -18.72 1.49 -6.43
N PRO A 20 -18.08 1.44 -7.61
CA PRO A 20 -17.98 0.19 -8.38
C PRO A 20 -17.13 -0.90 -7.72
N PHE A 21 -16.36 -0.59 -6.67
CA PHE A 21 -15.64 -1.61 -5.88
C PHE A 21 -16.46 -2.17 -4.70
N VAL A 22 -17.56 -1.51 -4.31
CA VAL A 22 -18.44 -1.91 -3.19
C VAL A 22 -19.58 -2.85 -3.63
N PHE A 23 -20.02 -2.77 -4.89
CA PHE A 23 -20.93 -3.76 -5.47
C PHE A 23 -20.14 -4.95 -6.02
N ALA A 24 -19.62 -5.78 -5.12
CA ALA A 24 -19.12 -7.11 -5.44
C ALA A 24 -20.15 -8.15 -4.97
N GLU A 25 -21.30 -8.19 -5.63
CA GLU A 25 -22.26 -9.29 -5.51
C GLU A 25 -22.42 -9.98 -6.88
N GLU A 26 -22.17 -11.29 -6.85
CA GLU A 26 -22.41 -12.30 -7.87
C GLU A 26 -21.72 -12.14 -9.24
N ALA A 27 -20.39 -12.29 -9.26
CA ALA A 27 -19.79 -12.97 -10.41
C ALA A 27 -20.01 -14.49 -10.22
N LYS A 28 -21.13 -15.01 -10.74
CA LYS A 28 -21.14 -16.41 -11.16
C LYS A 28 -19.92 -16.60 -12.04
N VAL A 29 -18.95 -17.37 -11.55
CA VAL A 29 -17.89 -17.91 -12.38
C VAL A 29 -18.57 -18.87 -13.35
N ALA A 30 -19.09 -18.31 -14.44
CA ALA A 30 -19.45 -19.07 -15.62
C ALA A 30 -18.16 -19.74 -16.07
N ALA A 31 -18.14 -21.06 -15.91
CA ALA A 31 -17.05 -21.95 -16.27
C ALA A 31 -16.66 -21.73 -17.74
N SER A 32 -15.71 -20.84 -17.98
CA SER A 32 -14.98 -20.68 -19.24
C SER A 32 -13.71 -19.84 -19.01
N GLY A 33 -12.57 -20.52 -18.90
CA GLY A 33 -11.24 -19.94 -19.10
C GLY A 33 -10.38 -19.72 -17.85
N ASP A 34 -9.57 -20.70 -17.48
CA ASP A 34 -8.46 -20.58 -16.50
C ASP A 34 -7.56 -19.35 -16.74
N SER A 35 -7.48 -18.86 -17.98
CA SER A 35 -6.67 -17.69 -18.35
C SER A 35 -7.17 -16.38 -17.75
N SER A 36 -8.48 -16.17 -17.64
CA SER A 36 -9.05 -14.89 -17.16
C SER A 36 -8.85 -14.72 -15.66
N VAL A 37 -9.02 -15.81 -14.89
CA VAL A 37 -8.77 -15.82 -13.44
C VAL A 37 -7.29 -15.54 -13.13
N LYS A 38 -6.39 -16.15 -13.90
CA LYS A 38 -4.93 -15.91 -13.80
C LYS A 38 -4.54 -14.46 -14.10
N ALA A 39 -5.14 -13.86 -15.12
CA ALA A 39 -4.89 -12.45 -15.46
C ALA A 39 -5.37 -11.50 -14.35
N MET A 40 -6.56 -11.75 -13.79
CA MET A 40 -7.08 -10.95 -12.67
C MET A 40 -6.24 -11.14 -11.40
N ALA A 41 -5.79 -12.36 -11.11
CA ALA A 41 -4.91 -12.65 -9.97
C ALA A 41 -3.56 -11.92 -10.08
N ALA A 42 -2.95 -11.90 -11.27
CA ALA A 42 -1.71 -11.17 -11.52
C ALA A 42 -1.87 -9.66 -11.31
N LEU A 43 -2.97 -9.09 -11.81
CA LEU A 43 -3.29 -7.67 -11.60
C LEU A 43 -3.54 -7.36 -10.13
N ALA A 44 -4.29 -8.19 -9.41
CA ALA A 44 -4.56 -8.02 -7.98
C ALA A 44 -3.26 -8.06 -7.16
N ALA A 45 -2.37 -9.02 -7.44
CA ALA A 45 -1.07 -9.13 -6.78
C ALA A 45 -0.19 -7.90 -7.03
N GLY A 46 -0.10 -7.43 -8.28
CA GLY A 46 0.65 -6.23 -8.65
C GLY A 46 0.11 -4.96 -8.00
N LEU A 47 -1.22 -4.81 -7.94
CA LEU A 47 -1.86 -3.66 -7.31
C LEU A 47 -1.66 -3.66 -5.79
N ALA A 48 -1.80 -4.82 -5.14
CA ALA A 48 -1.62 -4.97 -3.70
C ALA A 48 -0.21 -4.54 -3.27
N ILE A 49 0.83 -5.04 -3.93
CA ILE A 49 2.21 -4.67 -3.60
C ILE A 49 2.54 -3.23 -4.01
N GLY A 50 2.01 -2.76 -5.15
CA GLY A 50 2.24 -1.39 -5.63
C GLY A 50 1.69 -0.31 -4.69
N ILE A 51 0.47 -0.51 -4.17
CA ILE A 51 -0.14 0.41 -3.20
C ILE A 51 0.60 0.36 -1.87
N ALA A 52 0.97 -0.83 -1.40
CA ALA A 52 1.74 -0.97 -0.16
C ALA A 52 3.12 -0.31 -0.24
N ALA A 53 3.84 -0.51 -1.36
CA ALA A 53 5.13 0.13 -1.62
C ALA A 53 5.03 1.66 -1.67
N LEU A 54 3.95 2.20 -2.25
CA LEU A 54 3.70 3.64 -2.27
C LEU A 54 3.53 4.20 -0.85
N GLY A 55 2.68 3.58 -0.04
CA GLY A 55 2.41 4.04 1.33
C GLY A 55 3.63 3.93 2.24
N THR A 56 4.33 2.79 2.19
CA THR A 56 5.52 2.53 3.00
C THR A 56 6.69 3.42 2.57
N GLY A 57 6.95 3.56 1.27
CA GLY A 57 8.01 4.42 0.75
C GLY A 57 7.85 5.90 1.13
N ILE A 58 6.61 6.42 1.10
CA ILE A 58 6.32 7.78 1.57
C ILE A 58 6.60 7.91 3.08
N GLY A 59 6.12 6.97 3.89
CA GLY A 59 6.33 6.98 5.34
C GLY A 59 7.81 6.92 5.72
N GLN A 60 8.59 6.04 5.07
CA GLN A 60 10.02 5.90 5.29
C GLN A 60 10.78 7.16 4.87
N GLY A 61 10.46 7.74 3.71
CA GLY A 61 11.13 8.95 3.22
C GLY A 61 10.94 10.15 4.15
N ILE A 62 9.73 10.35 4.66
CA ILE A 62 9.43 11.41 5.62
C ILE A 62 10.18 11.17 6.94
N GLY A 63 10.11 9.94 7.48
CA GLY A 63 10.78 9.57 8.72
C GLY A 63 12.31 9.73 8.64
N LEU A 64 12.91 9.29 7.53
CA LEU A 64 14.34 9.40 7.26
C LEU A 64 14.79 10.86 7.17
N SER A 65 14.06 11.69 6.43
CA SER A 65 14.35 13.13 6.32
C SER A 65 14.37 13.80 7.70
N LYS A 66 13.38 13.51 8.56
CA LYS A 66 13.31 14.05 9.92
C LYS A 66 14.40 13.53 10.84
N ALA A 67 14.79 12.27 10.70
CA ALA A 67 15.92 11.72 11.43
C ALA A 67 17.24 12.42 11.04
N CYS A 68 17.47 12.67 9.74
CA CYS A 68 18.64 13.40 9.26
C CYS A 68 18.68 14.85 9.78
N GLU A 69 17.57 15.58 9.67
CA GLU A 69 17.44 16.94 10.23
C GLU A 69 17.71 16.95 11.75
N GLY A 70 17.15 15.98 12.48
CA GLY A 70 17.32 15.85 13.93
C GLY A 70 18.76 15.54 14.33
N ALA A 71 19.43 14.63 13.60
CA ALA A 71 20.83 14.28 13.84
C ALA A 71 21.77 15.44 13.52
N ALA A 72 21.53 16.19 12.45
CA ALA A 72 22.32 17.36 12.10
C ALA A 72 22.20 18.49 13.13
N ARG A 73 21.00 18.71 13.67
CA ARG A 73 20.76 19.74 14.70
C ARG A 73 21.26 19.34 16.09
N ASN A 74 21.23 18.05 16.42
CA ASN A 74 21.66 17.54 17.72
C ASN A 74 22.60 16.34 17.57
N PRO A 75 23.88 16.56 17.22
CA PRO A 75 24.85 15.49 16.98
C PRO A 75 25.02 14.54 18.18
N GLY A 76 24.94 15.07 19.41
CA GLY A 76 25.04 14.27 20.65
C GLY A 76 23.90 13.26 20.84
N ALA A 77 22.78 13.43 20.14
CA ALA A 77 21.63 12.51 20.18
C ALA A 77 21.53 11.62 18.93
N ALA A 78 22.44 11.74 17.97
CA ALA A 78 22.36 11.07 16.67
C ALA A 78 22.20 9.55 16.78
N GLY A 79 22.95 8.90 17.69
CA GLY A 79 22.83 7.46 17.92
C GLY A 79 21.43 7.03 18.40
N LYS A 80 20.81 7.80 19.30
CA LYS A 80 19.45 7.53 19.78
C LYS A 80 18.41 7.76 18.68
N ILE A 81 18.60 8.79 17.84
CA ILE A 81 17.74 9.08 16.69
C ILE A 81 17.81 7.93 15.68
N GLN A 82 19.01 7.42 15.37
CA GLN A 82 19.19 6.30 14.46
C GLN A 82 18.51 5.02 14.98
N LEU A 83 18.62 4.73 16.28
CA LEU A 83 17.94 3.59 16.89
C LEU A 83 16.42 3.68 16.72
N LEU A 84 15.83 4.83 17.06
CA LEU A 84 14.40 5.05 16.92
C LEU A 84 13.95 5.01 15.46
N LEU A 85 14.76 5.55 14.55
CA LEU A 85 14.52 5.46 13.11
C LEU A 85 14.46 4.01 12.64
N ILE A 86 15.46 3.18 12.98
CA ILE A 86 15.50 1.76 12.55
C ILE A 86 14.28 1.00 13.08
N ILE A 87 13.89 1.20 14.34
CA ILE A 87 12.70 0.57 14.91
C ILE A 87 11.44 1.01 14.16
N GLY A 88 11.30 2.31 13.87
CA GLY A 88 10.18 2.85 13.11
C GLY A 88 10.13 2.32 11.67
N LEU A 89 11.27 2.28 10.98
CA LEU A 89 11.39 1.73 9.63
C LEU A 89 11.04 0.24 9.60
N ALA A 90 11.48 -0.54 10.59
CA ALA A 90 11.14 -1.96 10.70
C ALA A 90 9.62 -2.19 10.85
N MET A 91 8.93 -1.33 11.61
CA MET A 91 7.47 -1.40 11.73
C MET A 91 6.77 -1.02 10.41
N ILE A 92 7.26 -0.02 9.69
CA ILE A 92 6.71 0.35 8.38
C ILE A 92 6.93 -0.78 7.37
N GLU A 93 8.13 -1.37 7.34
CA GLU A 93 8.45 -2.49 6.45
C GLU A 93 7.61 -3.74 6.73
N SER A 94 7.20 -3.98 7.98
CA SER A 94 6.31 -5.12 8.29
C SER A 94 5.01 -5.09 7.48
N LEU A 95 4.48 -3.88 7.19
CA LEU A 95 3.29 -3.70 6.36
C LEU A 95 3.57 -4.03 4.89
N ALA A 96 4.74 -3.65 4.37
CA ALA A 96 5.17 -4.00 3.02
C ALA A 96 5.31 -5.52 2.87
N ILE A 97 5.90 -6.18 3.87
CA ILE A 97 6.08 -7.64 3.86
C ILE A 97 4.73 -8.37 3.94
N TYR A 98 3.74 -7.87 4.69
CA TYR A 98 2.40 -8.47 4.67
C TYR A 98 1.71 -8.34 3.32
N ALA A 99 1.83 -7.20 2.64
CA ALA A 99 1.31 -7.05 1.28
C ALA A 99 2.05 -7.97 0.29
N LEU A 100 3.37 -8.11 0.42
CA LEU A 100 4.18 -9.04 -0.37
C LEU A 100 3.72 -10.49 -0.15
N LEU A 101 3.49 -10.89 1.10
CA LEU A 101 3.05 -12.23 1.46
C LEU A 101 1.68 -12.55 0.84
N VAL A 102 0.74 -11.61 0.88
CA VAL A 102 -0.58 -11.78 0.25
C VAL A 102 -0.45 -11.86 -1.28
N ALA A 103 0.35 -10.97 -1.89
CA ALA A 103 0.58 -10.98 -3.34
C ALA A 103 1.21 -12.31 -3.81
N LEU A 104 2.22 -12.81 -3.09
CA LEU A 104 2.82 -14.11 -3.36
C LEU A 104 1.83 -15.25 -3.15
N GLY A 105 1.02 -15.21 -2.09
CA GLY A 105 -0.03 -16.20 -1.84
C GLY A 105 -1.03 -16.31 -2.99
N ILE A 106 -1.44 -15.18 -3.57
CA ILE A 106 -2.32 -15.13 -4.75
C ILE A 106 -1.63 -15.79 -5.96
N LEU A 107 -0.37 -15.44 -6.24
CA LEU A 107 0.36 -15.95 -7.41
C LEU A 107 0.66 -17.46 -7.31
N ILE A 108 1.05 -17.93 -6.13
CA ILE A 108 1.35 -19.34 -5.86
C ILE A 108 0.08 -20.19 -6.00
N ASN A 109 -1.03 -19.74 -5.42
CA ASN A 109 -2.31 -20.46 -5.51
C ASN A 109 -2.79 -20.65 -6.97
N GLN A 110 -2.42 -19.73 -7.86
CA GLN A 110 -2.77 -19.78 -9.28
C GLN A 110 -1.72 -20.46 -10.17
N LYS A 111 -0.63 -21.00 -9.58
CA LYS A 111 0.54 -21.55 -10.29
C LYS A 111 1.15 -20.57 -11.29
N LEU A 112 1.09 -19.26 -10.98
CA LEU A 112 1.79 -18.22 -11.73
C LEU A 112 3.22 -18.02 -11.24
N PHE A 113 3.47 -18.40 -9.99
CA PHE A 113 4.81 -18.41 -9.40
C PHE A 113 5.31 -19.85 -9.34
N PHE A 114 6.63 -20.03 -9.54
CA PHE A 114 7.32 -21.31 -9.75
C PHE A 114 6.85 -22.46 -8.87
#